data_AF-A0A7Y7CNF9-F1
#
_entry.id   AF-A0A7Y7CNF9-F1
#
_cell.length_a   1.000
_cell.length_b   1.000
_cell.length_c   1.000
_cell.angle_alpha   90.00
_cell.angle_beta   90.00
_cell.angle_gamma   90.00
#
_symmetry.space_group_name_H-M   'P 1'
#
loop_
_entity.id
_entity.type
_entity.pdbx_description
1 polymer ?
#
loop_
_entity_poly.entity_id
_entity_poly.type
_entity_poly.pdbx_seq_one_letter_code
_entity_poly.pdbx_strand_id
1 'polypeptide(L)'
;MKLKSIRRKRGWSQEQLSEISGISVRTIQRIEGGEAPGMESLKALAAAFGQNMEEFQELLETGQDTAKSKGGLLQYGWKGLFIHLGVFMAVISWLLALARFSAFEESFVIWAGFAWAFWIAYHAITLISAKKE
;
A
#
# COMPACT_ATOMS: atom_id res chain seq x y z
N MET A 1 -8.51 -22.58 7.19
CA MET A 1 -8.69 -21.18 7.64
C MET A 1 -7.50 -20.74 8.47
N LYS A 2 -7.07 -19.48 8.32
CA LYS A 2 -5.85 -18.94 8.97
C LYS A 2 -6.13 -18.10 10.23
N LEU A 3 -7.33 -18.17 10.80
CA LEU A 3 -7.76 -17.38 11.99
C LEU A 3 -6.75 -17.42 13.14
N LYS A 4 -6.27 -18.61 13.52
CA LYS A 4 -5.27 -18.79 14.60
C LYS A 4 -4.00 -17.99 14.37
N SER A 5 -3.52 -17.95 13.12
CA SER A 5 -2.31 -17.22 12.76
C SER A 5 -2.52 -15.71 12.86
N ILE A 6 -3.68 -15.21 12.40
CA ILE A 6 -4.03 -13.79 12.41
C ILE A 6 -4.20 -13.29 13.85
N ARG A 7 -4.93 -14.05 14.67
CA ARG A 7 -5.10 -13.76 16.10
C ARG A 7 -3.75 -13.68 16.81
N ARG A 8 -2.85 -14.63 16.57
CA ARG A 8 -1.49 -14.61 17.14
C ARG A 8 -0.64 -13.46 16.62
N LYS A 9 -0.76 -13.06 15.34
CA LYS A 9 -0.08 -11.87 14.81
C LYS A 9 -0.49 -10.58 15.54
N ARG A 10 -1.72 -10.51 16.04
CA ARG A 10 -2.19 -9.40 16.91
C ARG A 10 -1.91 -9.60 18.40
N GLY A 11 -1.29 -10.71 18.79
CA GLY A 11 -0.95 -11.00 20.19
C GLY A 11 -2.14 -11.41 21.06
N TRP A 12 -3.26 -11.79 20.46
CA TRP A 12 -4.49 -12.09 21.20
C TRP A 12 -4.59 -13.55 21.65
N SER A 13 -5.08 -13.80 22.86
CA SER A 13 -5.56 -15.11 23.32
C SER A 13 -6.95 -15.42 22.73
N GLN A 14 -7.43 -16.67 22.87
CA GLN A 14 -8.77 -17.02 22.38
C GLN A 14 -9.86 -16.30 23.19
N GLU A 15 -9.62 -16.12 24.48
CA GLU A 15 -10.47 -15.40 25.44
C GLU A 15 -10.53 -13.91 25.07
N GLN A 16 -9.38 -13.30 24.77
CA GLN A 16 -9.34 -11.89 24.34
C GLN A 16 -10.10 -11.68 23.02
N LEU A 17 -9.91 -12.58 22.04
CA LEU A 17 -10.68 -12.47 20.80
C LEU A 17 -12.18 -12.65 21.07
N SER A 18 -12.55 -13.56 21.97
CA SER A 18 -13.94 -13.78 22.39
C SER A 18 -14.56 -12.51 22.99
N GLU A 19 -13.83 -11.82 23.85
CA GLU A 19 -14.25 -10.57 24.48
C GLU A 19 -14.42 -9.44 23.45
N ILE A 20 -13.46 -9.28 22.53
CA ILE A 20 -13.49 -8.21 21.52
C ILE A 20 -14.60 -8.44 20.48
N SER A 21 -14.77 -9.68 20.04
CA SER A 21 -15.73 -10.02 18.96
C SER A 21 -17.11 -10.43 19.46
N GLY A 22 -17.30 -10.64 20.77
CA GLY A 22 -18.58 -11.04 21.36
C GLY A 22 -19.04 -12.46 21.01
N ILE A 23 -18.21 -13.27 20.33
CA ILE A 23 -18.49 -14.68 20.06
C ILE A 23 -17.78 -15.58 21.08
N SER A 24 -18.37 -16.74 21.39
CA SER A 24 -17.82 -17.64 22.39
C SER A 24 -16.43 -18.19 22.03
N VAL A 25 -15.61 -18.47 23.03
CA VAL A 25 -14.32 -19.17 22.88
C VAL A 25 -14.48 -20.49 22.11
N ARG A 26 -15.56 -21.24 22.36
CA ARG A 26 -15.88 -22.48 21.65
C ARG A 26 -16.07 -22.24 20.15
N THR A 27 -16.76 -21.16 19.77
CA THR A 27 -16.95 -20.78 18.37
C THR A 27 -15.61 -20.48 17.72
N ILE A 28 -14.74 -19.72 18.39
CA ILE A 28 -13.39 -19.41 17.91
C ILE A 28 -12.56 -20.67 17.71
N GLN A 29 -12.54 -21.58 18.69
CA GLN A 29 -11.81 -22.85 18.61
C GLN A 29 -12.26 -23.69 17.43
N ARG A 30 -13.57 -23.78 17.21
CA ARG A 30 -14.17 -24.53 16.12
C ARG A 30 -13.80 -23.95 14.75
N ILE A 31 -13.77 -22.62 14.63
CA ILE A 31 -13.32 -21.92 13.40
C ILE A 31 -11.81 -22.10 13.19
N GLU A 32 -11.01 -22.02 14.26
CA GLU A 32 -9.57 -22.33 14.20
C GLU A 32 -9.31 -23.80 13.82
N GLY A 33 -10.23 -24.69 14.17
CA GLY A 33 -10.23 -26.12 13.81
C GLY A 33 -10.65 -26.40 12.36
N GLY A 34 -11.05 -25.39 11.60
CA GLY A 34 -11.34 -25.50 10.18
C GLY A 34 -12.81 -25.40 9.80
N GLU A 35 -13.72 -25.24 10.77
CA GLU A 35 -15.14 -25.07 10.46
C GLU A 35 -15.45 -23.64 10.01
N ALA A 36 -16.30 -23.51 8.98
CA ALA A 36 -16.69 -22.19 8.49
C ALA A 36 -17.50 -21.42 9.56
N PRO A 37 -17.20 -20.14 9.80
CA PRO A 37 -18.03 -19.28 10.64
C PRO A 37 -19.38 -19.05 9.95
N GLY A 38 -20.46 -18.99 10.75
CA GLY A 38 -21.73 -18.46 10.25
C GLY A 38 -21.62 -16.97 9.93
N MET A 39 -22.57 -16.43 9.15
CA MET A 39 -22.56 -15.02 8.71
C MET A 39 -22.44 -14.02 9.88
N GLU A 40 -23.16 -14.23 10.98
CA GLU A 40 -23.08 -13.37 12.17
C GLU A 40 -21.70 -13.43 12.82
N SER A 41 -21.13 -14.63 12.96
CA SER A 41 -19.78 -14.79 13.51
C SER A 41 -18.70 -14.19 12.61
N LEU A 42 -18.86 -14.31 11.29
CA LEU A 42 -17.96 -13.72 10.32
C LEU A 42 -18.01 -12.18 10.40
N LYS A 43 -19.21 -11.61 10.51
CA LYS A 43 -19.42 -10.16 10.66
C LYS A 43 -18.82 -9.64 11.97
N ALA A 44 -19.06 -10.34 13.08
CA ALA A 44 -18.53 -9.97 14.39
C ALA A 44 -16.98 -10.04 14.43
N LEU A 45 -16.40 -11.06 13.81
CA LEU A 45 -14.95 -11.17 13.65
C LEU A 45 -14.39 -10.07 12.74
N ALA A 46 -15.00 -9.84 11.58
CA ALA A 46 -14.57 -8.77 10.66
C ALA A 46 -14.55 -7.40 11.38
N ALA A 47 -15.60 -7.10 12.15
CA ALA A 47 -15.68 -5.90 12.97
C ALA A 47 -14.56 -5.83 14.03
N ALA A 48 -14.29 -6.93 14.74
CA ALA A 48 -13.20 -7.00 15.72
C ALA A 48 -11.80 -6.78 15.11
N PHE A 49 -11.60 -7.22 13.86
CA PHE A 49 -10.36 -6.99 13.12
C PHE A 49 -10.33 -5.64 12.39
N GLY A 50 -11.44 -4.89 12.39
CA GLY A 50 -11.56 -3.59 11.71
C GLY A 50 -11.55 -3.71 10.18
N GLN A 51 -12.01 -4.83 9.65
CA GLN A 51 -12.09 -5.12 8.22
C GLN A 51 -13.55 -5.28 7.79
N ASN A 52 -13.82 -5.09 6.50
CA ASN A 52 -15.12 -5.49 5.95
C ASN A 52 -15.21 -7.03 5.83
N MET A 53 -16.42 -7.52 5.55
CA MET A 53 -16.69 -8.96 5.53
C MET A 53 -15.92 -9.67 4.40
N GLU A 54 -15.86 -9.07 3.21
CA GLU A 54 -15.14 -9.65 2.07
C GLU A 54 -13.63 -9.71 2.32
N GLU A 55 -13.03 -8.63 2.81
CA GLU A 55 -11.60 -8.55 3.17
C GLU A 55 -11.26 -9.55 4.27
N PHE A 56 -12.12 -9.67 5.29
CA PHE A 56 -11.88 -10.61 6.38
C PHE A 56 -12.00 -12.07 5.91
N GLN A 57 -12.94 -12.36 5.01
CA GLN A 57 -13.05 -13.69 4.41
C GLN A 57 -11.82 -14.02 3.56
N GLU A 58 -11.38 -13.08 2.72
CA GLU A 58 -10.13 -13.21 1.94
C GLU A 58 -8.92 -13.38 2.87
N LEU A 59 -8.86 -12.65 3.99
CA LEU A 59 -7.82 -12.78 5.01
C LEU A 59 -7.84 -14.19 5.64
N LEU A 60 -9.01 -14.78 5.91
CA LEU A 60 -9.12 -16.12 6.47
C LEU A 60 -8.65 -17.22 5.51
N GLU A 61 -8.81 -17.01 4.21
CA GLU A 61 -8.40 -17.92 3.14
C GLU A 61 -6.91 -17.77 2.83
N THR A 62 -6.45 -16.55 2.58
CA THR A 62 -5.08 -16.24 2.11
C THR A 62 -4.09 -16.01 3.24
N GLY A 63 -4.54 -15.52 4.41
CA GLY A 63 -3.69 -15.16 5.56
C GLY A 63 -2.88 -13.88 5.39
N GLN A 64 -3.17 -13.12 4.32
CA GLN A 64 -2.53 -11.86 3.99
C GLN A 64 -3.50 -10.70 4.25
N ASP A 65 -2.97 -9.66 4.89
CA ASP A 65 -3.72 -8.46 5.24
C ASP A 65 -3.86 -7.56 4.00
N THR A 66 -4.87 -7.84 3.17
CA THR A 66 -5.09 -7.14 1.88
C THR A 66 -5.47 -5.68 2.08
N ALA A 67 -6.10 -5.33 3.20
CA ALA A 67 -6.41 -3.96 3.60
C ALA A 67 -5.16 -3.07 3.72
N LYS A 68 -4.05 -3.62 4.26
CA LYS A 68 -2.77 -2.89 4.38
C LYS A 68 -2.09 -2.69 3.03
N SER A 69 -2.29 -3.62 2.10
CA SER A 69 -1.74 -3.56 0.72
C SER A 69 -2.41 -2.47 -0.12
N LYS A 70 -3.74 -2.32 -0.03
CA LYS A 70 -4.48 -1.28 -0.77
C LYS A 70 -4.20 0.13 -0.23
N GLY A 71 -4.07 0.29 1.08
CA GLY A 71 -3.78 1.58 1.72
C GLY A 71 -2.42 2.17 1.34
N GLY A 72 -1.37 1.34 1.23
CA GLY A 72 -0.03 1.80 0.89
C GLY A 72 0.11 2.30 -0.56
N LEU A 73 -0.59 1.66 -1.50
CA LEU A 73 -0.49 2.00 -2.92
C LEU A 73 -1.25 3.28 -3.28
N LEU A 74 -2.42 3.51 -2.67
CA LEU A 74 -3.20 4.74 -2.88
C LEU A 74 -2.66 5.95 -2.10
N GLN A 75 -1.96 5.73 -0.98
CA GLN A 75 -1.43 6.82 -0.15
C GLN A 75 -0.26 7.57 -0.82
N TYR A 76 0.49 6.92 -1.72
CA TYR A 76 1.58 7.54 -2.48
C TYR A 76 1.13 8.23 -3.78
N GLY A 77 -0.09 7.96 -4.27
CA GLY A 77 -0.46 8.18 -5.67
C GLY A 77 -0.53 9.63 -6.16
N TRP A 78 -0.55 10.63 -5.28
CA TRP A 78 -0.72 12.04 -5.68
C TRP A 78 0.32 12.96 -5.05
N LYS A 79 0.66 12.77 -3.77
CA LYS A 79 1.63 13.62 -3.05
C LYS A 79 3.05 13.49 -3.59
N GLY A 80 3.47 12.29 -4.00
CA GLY A 80 4.78 12.08 -4.63
C GLY A 80 4.90 12.82 -5.97
N LEU A 81 3.84 12.80 -6.77
CA LEU A 81 3.79 13.48 -8.07
C LEU A 81 3.93 15.02 -7.92
N PHE A 82 3.25 15.62 -6.94
CA PHE A 82 3.36 17.07 -6.70
C PHE A 82 4.75 17.50 -6.23
N ILE A 83 5.45 16.66 -5.46
CA ILE A 83 6.83 16.95 -5.04
C ILE A 83 7.76 16.94 -6.27
N HIS A 84 7.66 15.94 -7.14
CA HIS A 84 8.45 15.91 -8.37
C HIS A 84 8.13 17.09 -9.31
N LEU A 85 6.85 17.44 -9.45
CA LEU A 85 6.42 18.58 -10.26
C LEU A 85 6.94 19.92 -9.69
N GLY A 86 6.91 20.08 -8.37
CA GLY A 86 7.43 21.27 -7.69
C GLY A 86 8.94 21.41 -7.84
N VAL A 87 9.70 20.32 -7.66
CA VAL A 87 11.15 20.29 -7.86
C VAL A 87 11.50 20.61 -9.32
N PHE A 88 10.77 20.04 -10.28
CA PHE A 88 10.96 20.32 -11.71
C PHE A 88 10.78 21.81 -12.03
N MET A 89 9.70 22.43 -11.55
CA MET A 89 9.42 23.85 -11.77
C MET A 89 10.50 24.75 -11.14
N ALA A 90 10.97 24.41 -9.94
CA ALA A 90 12.04 25.16 -9.27
C ALA A 90 13.38 25.06 -10.02
N VAL A 91 13.73 23.85 -10.47
CA VAL A 91 14.97 23.61 -11.24
C VAL A 91 14.93 24.33 -12.60
N ILE A 92 13.82 24.23 -13.34
CA ILE A 92 13.67 24.92 -14.63
C ILE A 92 13.72 26.44 -14.45
N SER A 93 13.02 26.98 -13.45
CA SER A 93 13.04 28.42 -13.16
C SER A 93 14.45 28.91 -12.83
N TRP A 94 15.21 28.15 -12.04
CA TRP A 94 16.60 28.47 -11.73
C TRP A 94 17.51 28.36 -12.96
N LEU A 95 17.41 27.30 -13.76
CA LEU A 95 18.20 27.14 -14.98
C LEU A 95 17.94 28.26 -16.00
N LEU A 96 16.69 28.70 -16.16
CA LEU A 96 16.34 29.85 -17.00
C LEU A 96 16.88 31.17 -16.45
N ALA A 97 16.89 31.37 -15.13
CA ALA A 97 17.48 32.54 -14.50
C ALA A 97 19.01 32.59 -14.69
N LEU A 98 19.68 31.44 -14.58
CA LEU A 98 21.11 31.31 -14.87
C LEU A 98 21.41 31.53 -16.36
N ALA A 99 20.60 30.97 -17.26
CA ALA A 99 20.74 31.19 -18.71
C ALA A 99 20.59 32.68 -19.09
N ARG A 100 19.77 33.45 -18.38
CA ARG A 100 19.63 34.90 -18.59
C ARG A 100 20.79 35.73 -18.03
N PHE A 101 21.45 35.25 -16.98
CA PHE A 101 22.54 35.96 -16.32
C PHE A 101 23.92 35.60 -16.87
N SER A 102 24.06 34.41 -17.44
CA SER A 102 25.31 33.86 -17.91
C SER A 102 25.30 33.82 -19.43
N ALA A 103 26.26 34.47 -20.10
CA ALA A 103 26.42 34.43 -21.56
C ALA A 103 26.98 33.06 -22.04
N PHE A 104 26.42 31.96 -21.53
CA PHE A 104 26.81 30.60 -21.88
C PHE A 104 25.89 30.09 -23.00
N GLU A 105 26.50 29.52 -24.05
CA GLU A 105 25.77 29.03 -25.22
C GLU A 105 24.65 28.05 -24.84
N GLU A 106 23.47 28.27 -25.42
CA GLU A 106 22.16 27.58 -25.25
C GLU A 106 22.22 26.03 -25.25
N SER A 107 23.33 25.45 -25.70
CA SER A 107 23.58 24.01 -25.86
C SER A 107 23.50 23.22 -24.55
N PHE A 108 23.90 23.78 -23.40
CA PHE A 108 23.95 23.01 -22.14
C PHE A 108 22.55 22.62 -21.62
N VAL A 109 21.56 23.49 -21.79
CA VAL A 109 20.18 23.25 -21.32
C VAL A 109 19.54 22.08 -22.09
N ILE A 110 19.83 21.97 -23.38
CA ILE A 110 19.35 20.88 -24.24
C ILE A 110 19.95 19.54 -23.79
N TRP A 111 21.25 19.49 -23.52
CA TRP A 111 21.91 18.26 -23.03
C TRP A 111 21.42 17.84 -21.64
N ALA A 112 21.19 18.80 -20.73
CA ALA A 112 20.58 18.52 -19.43
C ALA A 112 19.15 17.97 -19.56
N GLY A 113 18.37 18.52 -20.49
CA GLY A 113 17.02 18.04 -20.82
C GLY A 113 17.02 16.59 -21.32
N PHE A 114 17.93 16.24 -22.23
CA PHE A 114 18.06 14.87 -22.73
C PHE A 114 18.47 13.88 -21.63
N ALA A 115 19.43 14.24 -20.78
CA ALA A 115 19.87 13.38 -19.67
C ALA A 115 18.73 13.10 -18.68
N TRP A 116 17.92 14.12 -18.39
CA TRP A 116 16.74 13.98 -17.52
C TRP A 116 15.63 13.16 -18.18
N ALA A 117 15.31 13.41 -19.45
CA ALA A 117 14.31 12.64 -20.19
C ALA A 117 14.69 11.15 -20.27
N PHE A 118 15.97 10.86 -20.48
CA PHE A 118 16.49 9.49 -20.49
C PHE A 118 16.31 8.79 -19.13
N TRP A 119 16.63 9.48 -18.03
CA TRP A 119 16.47 8.91 -16.69
C TRP A 119 14.99 8.61 -16.35
N ILE A 120 14.07 9.51 -16.72
CA ILE A 120 12.62 9.30 -16.54
C ILE A 120 12.13 8.10 -17.36
N ALA A 121 12.55 8.00 -18.62
CA ALA A 121 12.18 6.89 -19.50
C ALA A 121 12.69 5.55 -18.96
N TYR A 122 13.93 5.50 -18.48
CA TYR A 122 14.49 4.32 -17.82
C TYR A 122 13.66 3.91 -16.59
N HIS A 123 13.35 4.87 -15.72
CA HIS A 123 12.56 4.59 -14.52
C HIS A 123 11.15 4.07 -14.85
N ALA A 124 10.48 4.66 -15.85
CA ALA A 124 9.17 4.21 -16.31
C ALA A 124 9.19 2.75 -16.81
N ILE A 125 10.23 2.35 -17.55
CA ILE A 125 10.39 0.97 -18.02
C ILE A 125 10.55 0.02 -16.84
N THR A 126 11.42 0.37 -15.88
CA THR A 126 11.65 -0.48 -14.69
C THR A 126 10.39 -0.71 -13.86
N LEU A 127 9.53 0.31 -13.74
CA LEU A 127 8.25 0.22 -13.03
C LEU A 127 7.23 -0.68 -13.77
N ILE A 128 7.20 -0.63 -15.10
CA ILE A 128 6.30 -1.47 -15.90
C ILE A 128 6.74 -2.95 -15.85
N SER A 129 8.05 -3.20 -15.88
CA SER A 129 8.61 -4.55 -15.78
C SER A 129 8.37 -5.19 -14.40
N ALA A 130 8.44 -4.40 -13.33
CA ALA A 130 8.23 -4.90 -11.95
C ALA A 130 6.78 -5.29 -11.61
N LYS A 131 5.79 -4.91 -12.43
CA LYS A 131 4.36 -5.21 -12.20
C LYS A 131 3.91 -6.51 -12.88
N LYS A 132 4.80 -7.18 -13.63
CA LYS A 132 4.48 -8.34 -14.46
C LYS A 132 4.88 -9.69 -13.82
N GLU A 133 5.47 -9.65 -12.63
CA GLU A 133 5.74 -10.80 -11.74
C GLU A 133 4.76 -10.79 -10.55
#